data_AF-C6A3D2-F1
#
_entry.id   AF-C6A3D2-F1
#
_cell.length_a   1.000
_cell.length_b   1.000
_cell.length_c   1.000
_cell.angle_alpha   90.00
_cell.angle_beta   90.00
_cell.angle_gamma   90.00
#
_symmetry.space_group_name_H-M   'P 1'
#
loop_
_entity.id
_entity.type
_entity.pdbx_description
1 polymer ?
#
loop_
_entity_poly.entity_id
_entity_poly.type
_entity_poly.pdbx_seq_one_letter_code
_entity_poly.pdbx_strand_id
1 'polypeptide(L)'
;MEDEKSSDDDGGPPLIRAQKLEEYLGISKIYIKLESFNPTGTHKDRIARVHVEEVNKLGFSAITTGTCGNYGISIAYFAQKYGLKAHIFIPRAYSNIRLKELEKYGAEVVFINGSYEEAVFESKKFAKENNIYDANPGSKPWIDYEGYAAISREIAKNVTPYAVFVPVGNGTTLVGIYHGFRQLGFTPHMIGVTTSFGNQVLNAFYTKSFDEVKDFAETKFNEPLVSSISFDFDNALEAIYDSDGYVFGFADDVSFKYAYLLERFEGIKAFPASALVLAGLVKFVKKFGVNGRNFVLILTGGLKDGKSPNLG
;
A
#
# COMPACT_ATOMS: atom_id res chain seq x y z
N MET A 1 -35.63 10.73 18.63
CA MET A 1 -34.16 10.80 18.52
C MET A 1 -33.69 9.38 18.67
N GLU A 2 -33.71 8.65 17.55
CA GLU A 2 -33.18 7.29 17.47
C GLU A 2 -31.81 7.43 16.80
N ASP A 3 -30.78 6.99 17.52
CA ASP A 3 -29.40 6.93 17.02
C ASP A 3 -29.34 5.95 15.85
N GLU A 4 -29.20 6.49 14.63
CA GLU A 4 -28.74 5.72 13.48
C GLU A 4 -27.29 5.26 13.75
N LYS A 5 -27.15 4.06 14.30
CA LYS A 5 -25.89 3.31 14.19
C LYS A 5 -25.60 3.12 12.71
N SER A 6 -24.56 3.78 12.20
CA SER A 6 -24.05 3.53 10.85
C SER A 6 -23.68 2.05 10.72
N SER A 7 -24.32 1.38 9.77
CA SER A 7 -24.23 -0.07 9.53
C SER A 7 -22.99 -0.49 8.74
N ASP A 8 -21.90 0.29 8.78
CA ASP A 8 -20.73 0.14 7.90
C ASP A 8 -19.48 -0.44 8.60
N ASP A 9 -19.58 -0.92 9.85
CA ASP A 9 -18.47 -1.62 10.52
C ASP A 9 -18.53 -3.14 10.26
N ASP A 10 -18.22 -3.56 9.02
CA ASP A 10 -17.96 -4.97 8.65
C ASP A 10 -16.61 -5.48 9.22
N GLY A 11 -16.12 -4.92 10.34
CA GLY A 11 -14.88 -5.34 11.01
C GLY A 11 -13.57 -5.05 10.26
N GLY A 12 -13.64 -4.45 9.07
CA GLY A 12 -12.51 -4.16 8.20
C GLY A 12 -11.93 -5.40 7.50
N PRO A 13 -10.96 -5.22 6.58
CA PRO A 13 -10.27 -6.32 5.93
C PRO A 13 -9.74 -7.39 6.91
N PRO A 14 -9.86 -8.69 6.62
CA PRO A 14 -9.57 -9.72 7.60
C PRO A 14 -8.07 -9.92 7.87
N LEU A 15 -7.76 -10.39 9.08
CA LEU A 15 -6.47 -10.97 9.45
C LEU A 15 -6.67 -12.48 9.63
N ILE A 16 -5.99 -13.29 8.82
CA ILE A 16 -6.14 -14.75 8.85
C ILE A 16 -4.83 -15.43 9.26
N ARG A 17 -4.91 -16.63 9.83
CA ARG A 17 -3.74 -17.48 10.10
C ARG A 17 -3.56 -18.50 8.97
N ALA A 18 -2.39 -18.53 8.36
CA ALA A 18 -2.07 -19.33 7.17
C ALA A 18 -1.52 -20.72 7.53
N GLN A 19 -2.36 -21.57 8.12
CA GLN A 19 -1.94 -22.85 8.69
C GLN A 19 -1.34 -23.83 7.67
N LYS A 20 -1.82 -23.84 6.42
CA LYS A 20 -1.31 -24.74 5.38
C LYS A 20 0.05 -24.28 4.89
N LEU A 21 0.28 -22.97 4.80
CA LEU A 21 1.61 -22.42 4.59
C LEU A 21 2.55 -22.69 5.77
N GLU A 22 2.05 -22.65 7.01
CA GLU A 22 2.85 -22.99 8.18
C GLU A 22 3.41 -24.40 8.07
N GLU A 23 2.56 -25.38 7.73
CA GLU A 23 2.93 -26.77 7.52
C GLU A 23 3.92 -26.93 6.35
N TYR A 24 3.63 -26.32 5.21
CA TYR A 24 4.45 -26.43 4.01
C TYR A 24 5.85 -25.82 4.18
N LEU A 25 5.96 -24.68 4.87
CA LEU A 25 7.22 -23.95 5.04
C LEU A 25 7.99 -24.38 6.30
N GLY A 26 7.36 -25.09 7.24
CA GLY A 26 7.94 -25.37 8.55
C GLY A 26 8.09 -24.12 9.43
N ILE A 27 7.34 -23.05 9.14
CA ILE A 27 7.35 -21.77 9.86
C ILE A 27 6.00 -21.64 10.54
N SER A 28 5.95 -21.53 11.86
CA SER A 28 4.67 -21.45 12.59
C SER A 28 4.22 -20.00 12.81
N LYS A 29 2.91 -19.83 13.07
CA LYS A 29 2.25 -18.55 13.42
C LYS A 29 2.41 -17.47 12.35
N ILE A 30 2.06 -17.85 11.12
CA ILE A 30 1.98 -16.94 9.96
C ILE A 30 0.59 -16.34 9.91
N TYR A 31 0.50 -15.03 10.03
CA TYR A 31 -0.74 -14.26 9.88
C TYR A 31 -0.66 -13.41 8.63
N ILE A 32 -1.79 -13.27 7.92
CA ILE A 32 -1.88 -12.53 6.67
C ILE A 32 -2.98 -11.49 6.80
N LYS A 33 -2.62 -10.22 6.63
CA LYS A 33 -3.55 -9.09 6.58
C LYS A 33 -3.98 -8.87 5.12
N LEU A 34 -5.25 -9.10 4.84
CA LEU A 34 -5.80 -9.16 3.48
C LEU A 34 -6.43 -7.83 3.04
N GLU A 35 -5.61 -6.85 2.64
CA GLU A 35 -6.12 -5.54 2.18
C GLU A 35 -6.83 -5.60 0.83
N SER A 36 -6.87 -6.77 0.17
CA SER A 36 -7.70 -7.03 -1.01
C SER A 36 -9.20 -7.04 -0.73
N PHE A 37 -9.60 -7.06 0.55
CA PHE A 37 -11.02 -7.01 0.96
C PHE A 37 -11.55 -5.59 1.10
N ASN A 38 -10.69 -4.57 0.98
CA ASN A 38 -11.16 -3.20 0.86
C ASN A 38 -12.01 -3.01 -0.43
N PRO A 39 -12.92 -2.03 -0.49
CA PRO A 39 -13.88 -1.88 -1.58
C PRO A 39 -13.30 -1.84 -3.01
N THR A 40 -12.13 -1.23 -3.22
CA THR A 40 -11.44 -1.19 -4.51
C THR A 40 -10.41 -2.31 -4.67
N GLY A 41 -10.29 -3.18 -3.67
CA GLY A 41 -9.41 -4.34 -3.67
C GLY A 41 -7.98 -4.04 -3.24
N THR A 42 -7.71 -2.90 -2.58
CA THR A 42 -6.34 -2.54 -2.17
C THR A 42 -6.28 -1.73 -0.87
N HIS A 43 -5.11 -1.74 -0.23
CA HIS A 43 -4.80 -0.90 0.92
C HIS A 43 -4.87 0.62 0.66
N LYS A 44 -4.88 1.07 -0.61
CA LYS A 44 -4.97 2.50 -0.93
C LYS A 44 -6.30 3.12 -0.48
N ASP A 45 -7.31 2.28 -0.27
CA ASP A 45 -8.59 2.67 0.32
C ASP A 45 -8.44 3.26 1.72
N ARG A 46 -7.41 2.84 2.47
CA ARG A 46 -7.16 3.32 3.83
C ARG A 46 -6.91 4.82 3.85
N ILE A 47 -6.00 5.29 3.00
CA ILE A 47 -5.64 6.72 2.93
C ILE A 47 -6.67 7.52 2.14
N ALA A 48 -7.25 6.96 1.07
CA ALA A 48 -8.28 7.64 0.29
C ALA A 48 -9.49 7.99 1.16
N ARG A 49 -9.94 7.08 2.03
CA ARG A 49 -11.03 7.33 2.97
C ARG A 49 -10.73 8.50 3.90
N VAL A 50 -9.54 8.54 4.52
CA VAL A 50 -9.18 9.63 5.44
C VAL A 50 -9.05 10.96 4.70
N HIS A 51 -8.51 10.97 3.48
CA HIS A 51 -8.46 12.18 2.67
C HIS A 51 -9.86 12.73 2.36
N VAL A 52 -10.83 11.91 1.94
CA VAL A 52 -12.18 12.42 1.65
C VAL A 52 -12.94 12.87 2.90
N GLU A 53 -12.71 12.20 4.04
CA GLU A 53 -13.25 12.66 5.33
C GLU A 53 -12.68 14.03 5.69
N GLU A 54 -11.40 14.27 5.42
CA GLU A 54 -10.75 15.56 5.64
C GLU A 54 -11.25 16.65 4.67
N VAL A 55 -11.45 16.32 3.39
CA VAL A 55 -12.06 17.22 2.40
C VAL A 55 -13.41 17.74 2.92
N ASN A 56 -14.26 16.83 3.42
CA ASN A 56 -15.57 17.17 3.94
C ASN A 56 -15.49 18.04 5.21
N LYS A 57 -14.58 17.72 6.14
CA LYS A 57 -14.36 18.53 7.36
C LYS A 57 -13.90 19.96 7.04
N LEU A 58 -13.05 20.11 6.03
CA LEU A 58 -12.50 21.40 5.60
C LEU A 58 -13.44 22.17 4.66
N GLY A 59 -14.58 21.59 4.26
CA GLY A 59 -15.58 22.23 3.41
C GLY A 59 -15.21 22.34 1.93
N PHE A 60 -14.26 21.54 1.45
CA PHE A 60 -13.95 21.46 0.02
C PHE A 60 -15.02 20.64 -0.72
N SER A 61 -15.31 21.01 -1.97
CA SER A 61 -16.26 20.29 -2.83
C SER A 61 -15.59 19.31 -3.80
N ALA A 62 -14.26 19.29 -3.83
CA ALA A 62 -13.48 18.52 -4.79
C ALA A 62 -12.11 18.11 -4.24
N ILE A 63 -11.58 17.02 -4.78
CA ILE A 63 -10.28 16.42 -4.46
C ILE A 63 -9.51 16.13 -5.76
N THR A 64 -8.18 16.27 -5.73
CA THR A 64 -7.32 15.97 -6.88
C THR A 64 -6.11 15.13 -6.50
N THR A 65 -5.69 14.25 -7.42
CA THR A 65 -4.42 13.51 -7.34
C THR A 65 -3.91 13.16 -8.74
N GLY A 66 -2.60 13.06 -8.91
CA GLY A 66 -1.95 12.59 -10.13
C GLY A 66 -1.56 11.12 -10.01
N THR A 67 -2.39 10.21 -10.52
CA THR A 67 -2.07 8.78 -10.70
C THR A 67 -3.23 8.05 -11.39
N CYS A 68 -2.92 7.10 -12.29
CA CYS A 68 -3.89 6.13 -12.83
C CYS A 68 -3.91 4.80 -12.05
N GLY A 69 -3.08 4.68 -11.02
CA GLY A 69 -2.91 3.46 -10.25
C GLY A 69 -4.02 3.22 -9.23
N ASN A 70 -3.77 2.26 -8.33
CA ASN A 70 -4.70 1.88 -7.26
C ASN A 70 -5.21 3.08 -6.45
N TYR A 71 -4.34 4.05 -6.16
CA TYR A 71 -4.71 5.20 -5.33
C TYR A 71 -5.69 6.17 -6.03
N GLY A 72 -5.53 6.40 -7.33
CA GLY A 72 -6.48 7.24 -8.09
C GLY A 72 -7.88 6.64 -8.10
N ILE A 73 -7.96 5.30 -8.19
CA ILE A 73 -9.22 4.55 -8.16
C ILE A 73 -9.84 4.56 -6.76
N SER A 74 -9.02 4.40 -5.72
CA SER A 74 -9.47 4.58 -4.33
C SER A 74 -10.04 5.98 -4.10
N ILE A 75 -9.33 7.03 -4.55
CA ILE A 75 -9.81 8.42 -4.42
C ILE A 75 -11.12 8.62 -5.18
N ALA A 76 -11.22 8.14 -6.43
CA ALA A 76 -12.45 8.24 -7.21
C ALA A 76 -13.64 7.54 -6.51
N TYR A 77 -13.44 6.31 -6.04
CA TYR A 77 -14.46 5.54 -5.33
C TYR A 77 -14.96 6.25 -4.06
N PHE A 78 -14.03 6.70 -3.22
CA PHE A 78 -14.40 7.37 -1.97
C PHE A 78 -14.96 8.78 -2.22
N ALA A 79 -14.46 9.52 -3.20
CA ALA A 79 -15.03 10.83 -3.56
C ALA A 79 -16.48 10.69 -4.00
N GLN A 80 -16.79 9.69 -4.84
CA GLN A 80 -18.16 9.38 -5.26
C GLN A 80 -19.08 9.12 -4.06
N LYS A 81 -18.63 8.31 -3.09
CA LYS A 81 -19.40 8.00 -1.87
C LYS A 81 -19.73 9.24 -1.04
N TYR A 82 -18.83 10.22 -1.02
CA TYR A 82 -18.97 11.45 -0.25
C TYR A 82 -19.56 12.61 -1.07
N GLY A 83 -19.99 12.37 -2.32
CA GLY A 83 -20.55 13.41 -3.19
C GLY A 83 -19.54 14.48 -3.63
N LEU A 84 -18.25 14.14 -3.63
CA LEU A 84 -17.14 15.03 -4.02
C LEU A 84 -16.77 14.82 -5.48
N LYS A 85 -16.32 15.89 -6.16
CA LYS A 85 -15.69 15.76 -7.48
C LYS A 85 -14.26 15.26 -7.33
N ALA A 86 -13.87 14.24 -8.10
CA ALA A 86 -12.50 13.74 -8.16
C ALA A 86 -11.87 14.11 -9.51
N HIS A 87 -10.78 14.89 -9.47
CA HIS A 87 -9.97 15.19 -10.66
C HIS A 87 -8.70 14.33 -10.64
N ILE A 88 -8.54 13.46 -11.64
CA ILE A 88 -7.46 12.48 -11.67
C ILE A 88 -6.52 12.76 -12.83
N PHE A 89 -5.31 13.20 -12.53
CA PHE A 89 -4.30 13.53 -13.54
C PHE A 89 -3.53 12.27 -13.94
N ILE A 90 -3.47 11.98 -15.24
CA ILE A 90 -2.89 10.75 -15.78
C ILE A 90 -1.97 11.10 -16.96
N PRO A 91 -0.73 10.60 -17.00
CA PRO A 91 0.10 10.76 -18.18
C PRO A 91 -0.50 10.01 -19.37
N ARG A 92 -0.50 10.62 -20.57
CA ARG A 92 -1.11 10.01 -21.78
C ARG A 92 -0.57 8.62 -22.12
N ALA A 93 0.68 8.32 -21.77
CA ALA A 93 1.26 6.98 -21.97
C ALA A 93 0.46 5.88 -21.23
N TYR A 94 -0.26 6.23 -20.17
CA TYR A 94 -1.08 5.34 -19.36
C TYR A 94 -2.59 5.48 -19.64
N SER A 95 -2.99 6.13 -20.73
CA SER A 95 -4.40 6.46 -21.00
C SER A 95 -5.34 5.26 -21.10
N ASN A 96 -4.80 4.08 -21.40
CA ASN A 96 -5.57 2.85 -21.55
C ASN A 96 -5.68 2.04 -20.25
N ILE A 97 -4.91 2.39 -19.21
CA ILE A 97 -4.83 1.61 -17.99
C ILE A 97 -5.91 2.09 -17.03
N ARG A 98 -6.89 1.20 -16.78
CA ARG A 98 -7.95 1.33 -15.75
C ARG A 98 -8.82 2.59 -15.82
N LEU A 99 -8.82 3.28 -16.97
CA LEU A 99 -9.69 4.44 -17.22
C LEU A 99 -11.17 4.11 -16.97
N LYS A 100 -11.62 2.94 -17.42
CA LYS A 100 -13.01 2.47 -17.21
C LYS A 100 -13.38 2.36 -15.72
N GLU A 101 -12.43 2.05 -14.84
CA GLU A 101 -12.69 2.00 -13.40
C GLU A 101 -12.83 3.39 -12.80
N LEU A 102 -12.02 4.36 -13.25
CA LEU A 102 -12.14 5.76 -12.86
C LEU A 102 -13.47 6.38 -13.34
N GLU A 103 -13.80 6.17 -14.62
CA GLU A 103 -15.06 6.63 -15.22
C GLU A 103 -16.29 6.02 -14.52
N LYS A 104 -16.22 4.73 -14.14
CA LYS A 104 -17.28 4.07 -13.37
C LYS A 104 -17.58 4.79 -12.05
N TYR A 105 -16.56 5.38 -11.41
CA TYR A 105 -16.71 6.15 -10.17
C TYR A 105 -16.95 7.65 -10.42
N GLY A 106 -17.12 8.07 -11.68
CA GLY A 106 -17.42 9.46 -12.03
C GLY A 106 -16.24 10.41 -11.89
N ALA A 107 -15.00 9.90 -11.90
CA ALA A 107 -13.83 10.76 -11.88
C ALA A 107 -13.68 11.55 -13.18
N GLU A 108 -13.31 12.82 -13.05
CA GLU A 108 -12.90 13.67 -14.16
C GLU A 108 -11.40 13.43 -14.44
N VAL A 109 -11.12 12.71 -15.52
CA VAL A 109 -9.74 12.35 -15.88
C VAL A 109 -9.10 13.43 -16.73
N VAL A 110 -7.95 13.93 -16.27
CA VAL A 110 -7.16 14.97 -16.94
C VAL A 110 -5.89 14.34 -17.50
N PHE A 111 -5.80 14.27 -18.83
CA PHE A 111 -4.61 13.74 -19.48
C PHE A 111 -3.52 14.80 -19.63
N ILE A 112 -2.31 14.48 -19.18
CA ILE A 112 -1.13 15.33 -19.34
C ILE A 112 -0.09 14.66 -20.26
N ASN A 113 0.66 15.48 -20.99
CA ASN A 113 1.80 15.03 -21.77
C ASN A 113 3.02 15.07 -20.85
N GLY A 114 3.52 13.92 -20.41
CA GLY A 114 4.61 13.89 -19.45
C GLY A 114 4.80 12.58 -18.71
N SER A 115 5.60 12.64 -17.65
CA SER A 115 5.84 11.56 -16.68
C SER A 115 4.80 11.53 -15.56
N TYR A 116 4.92 10.53 -14.67
CA TYR A 116 4.13 10.44 -13.45
C TYR A 116 4.33 11.65 -12.53
N GLU A 117 5.58 12.07 -12.35
CA GLU A 117 5.96 13.23 -11.52
C GLU A 117 5.35 14.52 -12.08
N GLU A 118 5.31 14.67 -13.40
CA GLU A 118 4.65 15.80 -14.06
C GLU A 118 3.13 15.77 -13.84
N ALA A 119 2.49 14.59 -13.83
CA ALA A 119 1.07 14.47 -13.50
C ALA A 119 0.76 14.89 -12.05
N VAL A 120 1.63 14.50 -11.10
CA VAL A 120 1.54 14.94 -9.70
C VAL A 120 1.74 16.46 -9.60
N PHE A 121 2.73 17.01 -10.30
CA PHE A 121 3.01 18.44 -10.30
C PHE A 121 1.82 19.26 -10.83
N GLU A 122 1.27 18.88 -11.99
CA GLU A 122 0.11 19.55 -12.59
C GLU A 122 -1.14 19.42 -11.71
N SER A 123 -1.34 18.25 -11.06
CA SER A 123 -2.43 18.07 -10.10
C SER A 123 -2.30 19.01 -8.89
N LYS A 124 -1.09 19.18 -8.33
CA LYS A 124 -0.83 20.13 -7.23
C LYS A 124 -1.07 21.58 -7.63
N LYS A 125 -0.62 21.95 -8.83
CA LYS A 125 -0.84 23.30 -9.39
C LYS A 125 -2.34 23.56 -9.56
N PHE A 126 -3.08 22.62 -10.16
CA PHE A 126 -4.53 22.69 -10.31
C PHE A 126 -5.25 22.84 -8.98
N ALA A 127 -4.81 22.10 -7.95
CA ALA A 127 -5.34 22.20 -6.59
C ALA A 127 -5.27 23.63 -6.05
N LYS A 128 -4.09 24.25 -6.17
CA LYS A 128 -3.82 25.60 -5.70
C LYS A 128 -4.61 26.66 -6.47
N GLU A 129 -4.67 26.56 -7.80
CA GLU A 129 -5.31 27.56 -8.65
C GLU A 129 -6.84 27.55 -8.53
N ASN A 130 -7.44 26.39 -8.20
CA ASN A 130 -8.89 26.21 -8.19
C ASN A 130 -9.47 26.02 -6.78
N ASN A 131 -8.68 26.18 -5.72
CA ASN A 131 -9.07 25.93 -4.33
C ASN A 131 -9.68 24.51 -4.13
N ILE A 132 -8.96 23.51 -4.63
CA ILE A 132 -9.33 22.08 -4.56
C ILE A 132 -8.40 21.38 -3.58
N TYR A 133 -8.90 20.38 -2.87
CA TYR A 133 -8.09 19.64 -1.91
C TYR A 133 -7.03 18.77 -2.61
N ASP A 134 -5.76 19.04 -2.31
CA ASP A 134 -4.61 18.28 -2.80
C ASP A 134 -4.42 16.97 -2.00
N ALA A 135 -4.63 15.83 -2.66
CA ALA A 135 -4.42 14.50 -2.10
C ALA A 135 -3.24 13.77 -2.74
N ASN A 136 -2.34 14.48 -3.45
CA ASN A 136 -1.18 13.87 -4.05
C ASN A 136 -0.24 13.27 -2.98
N PRO A 137 0.48 12.17 -3.30
CA PRO A 137 1.52 11.63 -2.43
C PRO A 137 2.50 12.70 -1.95
N GLY A 138 2.86 12.62 -0.66
CA GLY A 138 3.77 13.55 0.01
C GLY A 138 3.18 14.94 0.34
N SER A 139 1.93 15.23 -0.03
CA SER A 139 1.34 16.55 0.22
C SER A 139 0.80 16.71 1.63
N LYS A 140 0.30 15.61 2.22
CA LYS A 140 -0.24 15.56 3.59
C LYS A 140 0.18 14.25 4.28
N PRO A 141 1.49 14.04 4.50
CA PRO A 141 2.02 12.76 4.97
C PRO A 141 1.37 12.27 6.27
N TRP A 142 1.04 13.17 7.20
CA TRP A 142 0.35 12.80 8.44
C TRP A 142 -1.03 12.17 8.22
N ILE A 143 -1.79 12.63 7.21
CA ILE A 143 -3.09 12.04 6.86
C ILE A 143 -2.89 10.62 6.30
N ASP A 144 -1.87 10.43 5.47
CA ASP A 144 -1.52 9.11 4.94
C ASP A 144 -1.12 8.14 6.05
N TYR A 145 -0.30 8.60 7.00
CA TYR A 145 0.16 7.77 8.12
C TYR A 145 -1.01 7.36 9.01
N GLU A 146 -1.93 8.27 9.31
CA GLU A 146 -3.14 7.97 10.10
C GLU A 146 -4.08 6.97 9.39
N GLY A 147 -4.22 7.09 8.06
CA GLY A 147 -4.98 6.13 7.27
C GLY A 147 -4.42 4.72 7.39
N TYR A 148 -3.11 4.54 7.19
CA TYR A 148 -2.47 3.23 7.32
C TYR A 148 -2.33 2.75 8.77
N ALA A 149 -2.28 3.64 9.76
CA ALA A 149 -2.22 3.27 11.19
C ALA A 149 -3.42 2.42 11.64
N ALA A 150 -4.55 2.51 10.93
CA ALA A 150 -5.70 1.64 11.15
C ALA A 150 -5.36 0.15 11.00
N ILE A 151 -4.47 -0.20 10.07
CA ILE A 151 -4.05 -1.60 9.85
C ILE A 151 -3.41 -2.16 11.13
N SER A 152 -2.57 -1.39 11.81
CA SER A 152 -1.90 -1.78 13.06
C SER A 152 -2.89 -1.99 14.19
N ARG A 153 -3.87 -1.09 14.33
CA ARG A 153 -4.96 -1.22 15.32
C ARG A 153 -5.77 -2.50 15.08
N GLU A 154 -6.09 -2.81 13.83
CA GLU A 154 -6.82 -4.03 13.46
C GLU A 154 -5.99 -5.31 13.70
N ILE A 155 -4.69 -5.28 13.44
CA ILE A 155 -3.79 -6.39 13.75
C ILE A 155 -3.74 -6.65 15.26
N ALA A 156 -3.52 -5.58 16.05
CA ALA A 156 -3.36 -5.64 17.49
C ALA A 156 -4.61 -6.13 18.24
N LYS A 157 -5.81 -6.01 17.65
CA LYS A 157 -7.05 -6.62 18.19
C LYS A 157 -6.95 -8.14 18.32
N ASN A 158 -6.15 -8.80 17.47
CA ASN A 158 -6.12 -10.26 17.35
C ASN A 158 -4.77 -10.87 17.74
N VAL A 159 -3.66 -10.16 17.49
CA VAL A 159 -2.32 -10.68 17.71
C VAL A 159 -1.33 -9.55 18.03
N THR A 160 -0.40 -9.81 18.94
CA THR A 160 0.80 -8.97 19.12
C THR A 160 1.90 -9.51 18.20
N PRO A 161 2.27 -8.80 17.12
CA PRO A 161 3.29 -9.28 16.18
C PRO A 161 4.69 -9.23 16.79
N TYR A 162 5.53 -10.16 16.40
CA TYR A 162 6.98 -10.04 16.59
C TYR A 162 7.61 -9.26 15.44
N ALA A 163 7.17 -9.54 14.21
CA ALA A 163 7.60 -8.81 13.02
C ALA A 163 6.43 -8.62 12.05
N VAL A 164 6.44 -7.49 11.34
CA VAL A 164 5.44 -7.13 10.33
C VAL A 164 6.15 -6.89 9.01
N PHE A 165 5.76 -7.66 7.99
CA PHE A 165 6.36 -7.63 6.66
C PHE A 165 5.48 -6.80 5.74
N VAL A 166 6.03 -5.69 5.24
CA VAL A 166 5.30 -4.69 4.46
C VAL A 166 5.94 -4.55 3.08
N PRO A 167 5.16 -4.61 1.99
CA PRO A 167 5.66 -4.23 0.68
C PRO A 167 6.06 -2.74 0.66
N VAL A 168 7.26 -2.42 0.19
CA VAL A 168 7.80 -1.05 0.19
C VAL A 168 8.05 -0.58 -1.24
N GLY A 169 7.23 0.38 -1.68
CA GLY A 169 7.53 1.32 -2.77
C GLY A 169 8.09 2.61 -2.17
N ASN A 170 7.23 3.64 -2.06
CA ASN A 170 7.58 4.96 -1.46
C ASN A 170 7.88 4.95 0.06
N GLY A 171 7.50 3.89 0.78
CA GLY A 171 7.65 3.81 2.24
C GLY A 171 6.43 4.22 3.08
N THR A 172 5.50 5.00 2.54
CA THR A 172 4.33 5.57 3.26
C THR A 172 3.51 4.52 4.05
N THR A 173 3.22 3.37 3.43
CA THR A 173 2.47 2.28 4.08
C THR A 173 3.21 1.72 5.28
N LEU A 174 4.53 1.52 5.18
CA LEU A 174 5.35 1.03 6.29
C LEU A 174 5.36 2.04 7.43
N VAL A 175 5.55 3.33 7.11
CA VAL A 175 5.56 4.42 8.11
C VAL A 175 4.24 4.50 8.84
N GLY A 176 3.11 4.49 8.14
CA GLY A 176 1.80 4.57 8.79
C GLY A 176 1.48 3.34 9.66
N ILE A 177 1.87 2.14 9.23
CA ILE A 177 1.72 0.94 10.07
C ILE A 177 2.60 1.04 11.32
N TYR A 178 3.88 1.41 11.16
CA TYR A 178 4.78 1.67 12.29
C TYR A 178 4.19 2.72 13.26
N HIS A 179 3.69 3.84 12.73
CA HIS A 179 3.04 4.89 13.51
C HIS A 179 1.86 4.36 14.31
N GLY A 180 1.00 3.54 13.70
CA GLY A 180 -0.13 2.92 14.39
C GLY A 180 0.30 1.99 15.53
N PHE A 181 1.41 1.26 15.38
CA PHE A 181 1.95 0.46 16.48
C PHE A 181 2.53 1.33 17.60
N ARG A 182 3.29 2.38 17.27
CA ARG A 182 3.80 3.37 18.23
C ARG A 182 2.68 3.98 19.08
N GLN A 183 1.55 4.34 18.46
CA GLN A 183 0.36 4.84 19.17
C GLN A 183 -0.24 3.82 20.15
N LEU A 184 -0.08 2.53 19.90
CA LEU A 184 -0.51 1.44 20.79
C LEU A 184 0.50 1.14 21.91
N GLY A 185 1.66 1.81 21.92
CA GLY A 185 2.67 1.68 22.97
C GLY A 185 3.65 0.51 22.80
N PHE A 186 3.69 -0.14 21.64
CA PHE A 186 4.69 -1.17 21.33
C PHE A 186 5.04 -1.16 19.84
N THR A 187 6.23 -1.64 19.48
CA THR A 187 6.70 -1.68 18.09
C THR A 187 7.20 -3.08 17.74
N PRO A 188 6.59 -3.80 16.77
CA PRO A 188 7.16 -5.02 16.22
C PRO A 188 8.32 -4.69 15.27
N HIS A 189 9.18 -5.66 14.96
CA HIS A 189 10.21 -5.47 13.93
C HIS A 189 9.55 -5.15 12.58
N MET A 190 9.84 -3.97 12.04
CA MET A 190 9.28 -3.53 10.75
C MET A 190 10.18 -4.03 9.63
N ILE A 191 9.67 -4.98 8.83
CA ILE A 191 10.41 -5.60 7.74
C ILE A 191 9.91 -5.07 6.40
N GLY A 192 10.73 -4.26 5.74
CA GLY A 192 10.48 -3.79 4.39
C GLY A 192 10.78 -4.87 3.36
N VAL A 193 9.88 -5.07 2.41
CA VAL A 193 10.06 -6.04 1.32
C VAL A 193 9.81 -5.37 -0.01
N THR A 194 10.78 -5.41 -0.91
CA THR A 194 10.74 -4.66 -2.17
C THR A 194 11.46 -5.40 -3.31
N THR A 195 11.51 -4.77 -4.48
CA THR A 195 12.31 -5.22 -5.63
C THR A 195 13.80 -5.07 -5.33
N SER A 196 14.63 -5.95 -5.88
CA SER A 196 16.11 -5.89 -5.75
C SER A 196 16.72 -4.64 -6.38
N PHE A 197 16.02 -4.00 -7.32
CA PHE A 197 16.53 -2.85 -8.08
C PHE A 197 15.46 -1.76 -8.18
N GLY A 198 15.88 -0.50 -8.26
CA GLY A 198 14.97 0.63 -8.47
C GLY A 198 14.17 1.05 -7.24
N ASN A 199 14.61 0.72 -6.02
CA ASN A 199 13.96 1.17 -4.79
C ASN A 199 14.95 1.91 -3.87
N GLN A 200 14.67 3.18 -3.59
CA GLN A 200 15.54 4.05 -2.79
C GLN A 200 15.67 3.60 -1.34
N VAL A 201 14.59 3.08 -0.72
CA VAL A 201 14.63 2.56 0.67
C VAL A 201 15.60 1.38 0.77
N LEU A 202 15.56 0.45 -0.18
CA LEU A 202 16.52 -0.66 -0.22
C LEU A 202 17.95 -0.15 -0.38
N ASN A 203 18.19 0.73 -1.36
CA ASN A 203 19.52 1.27 -1.63
C ASN A 203 20.09 1.93 -0.37
N ALA A 204 19.35 2.90 0.19
CA ALA A 204 19.76 3.65 1.37
C ALA A 204 19.97 2.77 2.60
N PHE A 205 19.18 1.71 2.78
CA PHE A 205 19.36 0.77 3.89
C PHE A 205 20.75 0.12 3.87
N TYR A 206 21.23 -0.30 2.69
CA TYR A 206 22.49 -1.03 2.53
C TYR A 206 23.70 -0.13 2.29
N THR A 207 23.56 0.95 1.52
CA THR A 207 24.68 1.80 1.09
C THR A 207 24.83 3.06 1.93
N LYS A 208 23.79 3.44 2.69
CA LYS A 208 23.68 4.74 3.36
C LYS A 208 23.71 5.94 2.40
N SER A 209 23.52 5.71 1.09
CA SER A 209 23.30 6.77 0.09
C SER A 209 21.81 7.05 -0.06
N PHE A 210 21.48 8.34 -0.07
CA PHE A 210 20.12 8.84 -0.28
C PHE A 210 19.89 9.34 -1.71
N ASP A 211 20.81 9.00 -2.61
CA ASP A 211 20.71 9.41 -4.01
C ASP A 211 19.57 8.69 -4.71
N GLU A 212 19.06 9.33 -5.76
CA GLU A 212 18.10 8.73 -6.69
C GLU A 212 18.68 7.47 -7.34
N VAL A 213 17.87 6.41 -7.43
CA VAL A 213 18.26 5.16 -8.09
C VAL A 213 17.91 5.23 -9.58
N LYS A 214 18.92 5.23 -10.47
CA LYS A 214 18.74 5.51 -11.92
C LYS A 214 18.88 4.30 -12.85
N ASP A 215 19.48 3.21 -12.39
CA ASP A 215 19.78 2.03 -13.23
C ASP A 215 18.90 0.84 -12.86
N PHE A 216 17.69 0.80 -13.42
CA PHE A 216 16.78 -0.34 -13.29
C PHE A 216 15.85 -0.47 -14.49
N ALA A 217 15.29 -1.66 -14.68
CA ALA A 217 14.21 -1.91 -15.64
C ALA A 217 12.89 -2.07 -14.89
N GLU A 218 11.95 -1.17 -15.16
CA GLU A 218 10.58 -1.30 -14.67
C GLU A 218 9.84 -2.38 -15.48
N THR A 219 9.10 -3.22 -14.77
CA THR A 219 8.20 -4.21 -15.33
C THR A 219 6.82 -4.01 -14.74
N LYS A 220 5.79 -4.55 -15.39
CA LYS A 220 4.42 -4.54 -14.85
C LYS A 220 4.26 -5.25 -13.49
N PHE A 221 5.30 -5.92 -12.99
CA PHE A 221 5.28 -6.68 -11.74
C PHE A 221 6.03 -5.99 -10.62
N ASN A 222 7.13 -5.32 -10.91
CA ASN A 222 7.89 -4.55 -9.92
C ASN A 222 7.45 -3.08 -9.82
N GLU A 223 6.75 -2.54 -10.83
CA GLU A 223 6.28 -1.14 -10.86
C GLU A 223 5.66 -0.67 -9.54
N PRO A 224 4.80 -1.45 -8.83
CA PRO A 224 4.23 -1.00 -7.56
C PRO A 224 5.24 -0.82 -6.40
N LEU A 225 6.44 -1.38 -6.54
CA LEU A 225 7.53 -1.37 -5.55
C LEU A 225 8.75 -0.57 -6.01
N VAL A 226 8.85 -0.28 -7.30
CA VAL A 226 9.84 0.66 -7.84
C VAL A 226 9.52 2.05 -7.29
N SER A 227 10.56 2.72 -6.82
CA SER A 227 10.51 4.11 -6.37
C SER A 227 11.94 4.65 -6.38
N SER A 228 12.31 5.28 -7.51
CA SER A 228 13.62 5.92 -7.70
C SER A 228 13.80 7.12 -6.78
N ILE A 229 12.71 7.87 -6.58
CA ILE A 229 12.56 8.95 -5.60
C ILE A 229 11.33 8.62 -4.75
N SER A 230 11.57 8.25 -3.51
CA SER A 230 10.54 7.94 -2.52
C SER A 230 10.22 9.18 -1.69
N PHE A 231 8.95 9.55 -1.56
CA PHE A 231 8.57 10.73 -0.76
C PHE A 231 8.78 10.55 0.75
N ASP A 232 8.77 9.30 1.25
CA ASP A 232 8.82 8.97 2.68
C ASP A 232 10.02 8.07 3.03
N PHE A 233 11.09 8.05 2.23
CA PHE A 233 12.19 7.10 2.46
C PHE A 233 12.89 7.31 3.80
N ASP A 234 13.12 8.56 4.20
CA ASP A 234 13.76 8.90 5.49
C ASP A 234 12.96 8.34 6.66
N ASN A 235 11.65 8.61 6.70
CA ASN A 235 10.75 8.13 7.74
C ASN A 235 10.62 6.59 7.70
N ALA A 236 10.64 5.99 6.51
CA ALA A 236 10.60 4.53 6.38
C ALA A 236 11.89 3.89 6.94
N LEU A 237 13.06 4.47 6.66
CA LEU A 237 14.33 4.02 7.20
C LEU A 237 14.38 4.21 8.72
N GLU A 238 13.90 5.34 9.24
CA GLU A 238 13.78 5.57 10.68
C GLU A 238 12.91 4.50 11.34
N ALA A 239 11.71 4.24 10.80
CA ALA A 239 10.82 3.19 11.30
C ALA A 239 11.47 1.81 11.27
N ILE A 240 12.24 1.50 10.23
CA ILE A 240 13.01 0.26 10.11
C ILE A 240 14.12 0.22 11.18
N TYR A 241 14.86 1.29 11.42
CA TYR A 241 15.95 1.30 12.39
C TYR A 241 15.46 1.31 13.84
N ASP A 242 14.45 2.13 14.19
CA ASP A 242 13.88 2.20 15.55
C ASP A 242 13.26 0.86 15.99
N SER A 243 12.76 0.08 15.03
CA SER A 243 12.16 -1.22 15.30
C SER A 243 13.13 -2.40 15.23
N ASP A 244 14.45 -2.17 15.14
CA ASP A 244 15.45 -3.22 14.85
C ASP A 244 15.04 -4.09 13.63
N GLY A 245 14.47 -3.43 12.63
CA GLY A 245 13.91 -4.01 11.43
C GLY A 245 14.95 -4.32 10.35
N TYR A 246 14.46 -4.68 9.16
CA TYR A 246 15.33 -5.06 8.04
C TYR A 246 14.65 -4.84 6.68
N VAL A 247 15.44 -4.78 5.60
CA VAL A 247 14.91 -4.67 4.22
C VAL A 247 15.40 -5.80 3.33
N PHE A 248 14.46 -6.45 2.64
CA PHE A 248 14.76 -7.48 1.63
C PHE A 248 14.34 -7.04 0.23
N GLY A 249 15.28 -7.15 -0.71
CA GLY A 249 15.04 -7.05 -2.15
C GLY A 249 14.90 -8.43 -2.80
N PHE A 250 13.99 -8.54 -3.78
CA PHE A 250 13.78 -9.74 -4.59
C PHE A 250 13.60 -9.42 -6.08
N ALA A 251 13.92 -10.37 -6.94
CA ALA A 251 13.63 -10.30 -8.37
C ALA A 251 12.17 -10.69 -8.67
N ASP A 252 11.67 -10.33 -9.85
CA ASP A 252 10.28 -10.53 -10.26
C ASP A 252 9.85 -12.00 -10.28
N ASP A 253 10.73 -12.92 -10.68
CA ASP A 253 10.45 -14.35 -10.74
C ASP A 253 10.07 -14.93 -9.37
N VAL A 254 10.68 -14.39 -8.30
CA VAL A 254 10.35 -14.70 -6.91
C VAL A 254 8.90 -14.33 -6.60
N SER A 255 8.42 -13.20 -7.11
CA SER A 255 7.07 -12.70 -6.83
C SER A 255 5.98 -13.68 -7.29
N PHE A 256 6.14 -14.28 -8.47
CA PHE A 256 5.19 -15.29 -8.98
C PHE A 256 5.21 -16.57 -8.18
N LYS A 257 6.41 -17.04 -7.82
CA LYS A 257 6.56 -18.25 -7.00
C LYS A 257 5.77 -18.11 -5.71
N TYR A 258 5.92 -17.00 -5.00
CA TYR A 258 5.26 -16.82 -3.71
C TYR A 258 3.78 -16.45 -3.83
N ALA A 259 3.35 -15.76 -4.90
CA ALA A 259 1.93 -15.61 -5.22
C ALA A 259 1.26 -16.96 -5.47
N TYR A 260 1.92 -17.85 -6.22
CA TYR A 260 1.46 -19.21 -6.46
C TYR A 260 1.35 -20.03 -5.17
N LEU A 261 2.30 -19.89 -4.23
CA LEU A 261 2.22 -20.56 -2.94
C LEU A 261 1.02 -20.06 -2.11
N LEU A 262 0.78 -18.75 -2.06
CA LEU A 262 -0.41 -18.18 -1.40
C LEU A 262 -1.70 -18.73 -1.98
N GLU A 263 -1.80 -18.81 -3.31
CA GLU A 263 -2.99 -19.35 -3.98
C GLU A 263 -3.14 -20.85 -3.72
N ARG A 264 -2.08 -21.63 -3.91
CA ARG A 264 -2.11 -23.08 -3.80
C ARG A 264 -2.46 -23.56 -2.39
N PHE A 265 -1.89 -22.93 -1.37
CA PHE A 265 -2.04 -23.39 0.00
C PHE A 265 -3.18 -22.71 0.72
N GLU A 266 -3.43 -21.41 0.50
CA GLU A 266 -4.45 -20.67 1.26
C GLU A 266 -5.62 -20.18 0.39
N GLY A 267 -5.60 -20.42 -0.93
CA GLY A 267 -6.62 -19.91 -1.85
C GLY A 267 -6.53 -18.40 -2.09
N ILE A 268 -5.42 -17.76 -1.69
CA ILE A 268 -5.25 -16.30 -1.74
C ILE A 268 -4.61 -15.88 -3.06
N LYS A 269 -5.36 -15.15 -3.89
CA LYS A 269 -4.86 -14.57 -5.15
C LYS A 269 -4.30 -13.16 -4.93
N ALA A 270 -3.08 -13.08 -4.45
CA ALA A 270 -2.38 -11.80 -4.22
C ALA A 270 -1.78 -11.22 -5.51
N PHE A 271 -1.61 -9.90 -5.58
CA PHE A 271 -0.73 -9.31 -6.59
C PHE A 271 0.71 -9.84 -6.41
N PRO A 272 1.46 -10.15 -7.50
CA PRO A 272 2.80 -10.70 -7.39
C PRO A 272 3.73 -9.86 -6.49
N ALA A 273 3.77 -8.53 -6.70
CA ALA A 273 4.56 -7.61 -5.90
C ALA A 273 4.24 -7.72 -4.40
N SER A 274 2.94 -7.79 -4.08
CA SER A 274 2.47 -7.93 -2.71
C SER A 274 2.85 -9.27 -2.09
N ALA A 275 2.96 -10.34 -2.86
CA ALA A 275 3.28 -11.68 -2.36
C ALA A 275 4.73 -11.82 -1.89
N LEU A 276 5.62 -10.88 -2.25
CA LEU A 276 7.02 -10.92 -1.84
C LEU A 276 7.20 -10.90 -0.33
N VAL A 277 6.25 -10.41 0.47
CA VAL A 277 6.32 -10.48 1.94
C VAL A 277 6.46 -11.91 2.46
N LEU A 278 5.90 -12.90 1.76
CA LEU A 278 6.09 -14.32 2.09
C LEU A 278 7.54 -14.78 1.81
N ALA A 279 8.14 -14.28 0.73
CA ALA A 279 9.58 -14.48 0.46
C ALA A 279 10.45 -13.81 1.54
N GLY A 280 10.06 -12.60 1.94
CA GLY A 280 10.67 -11.85 3.04
C GLY A 280 10.66 -12.65 4.34
N LEU A 281 9.53 -13.25 4.69
CA LEU A 281 9.41 -14.11 5.87
C LEU A 281 10.35 -15.32 5.81
N VAL A 282 10.34 -16.07 4.72
CA VAL A 282 11.21 -17.26 4.57
C VAL A 282 12.69 -16.86 4.71
N LYS A 283 13.09 -15.74 4.08
CA LYS A 283 14.46 -15.24 4.16
C LYS A 283 14.80 -14.72 5.56
N PHE A 284 13.86 -14.07 6.25
CA PHE A 284 14.01 -13.57 7.61
C PHE A 284 14.25 -14.71 8.61
N VAL A 285 13.37 -15.72 8.61
CA VAL A 285 13.51 -16.89 9.49
C VAL A 285 14.85 -17.58 9.28
N LYS A 286 15.26 -17.79 8.02
CA LYS A 286 16.56 -18.40 7.69
C LYS A 286 17.74 -17.53 8.14
N LYS A 287 17.67 -16.22 7.94
CA LYS A 287 18.77 -15.29 8.25
C LYS A 287 18.99 -15.11 9.75
N PHE A 288 17.90 -15.01 10.51
CA PHE A 288 17.96 -14.68 11.94
C PHE A 288 17.73 -15.87 12.86
N GLY A 289 17.35 -17.04 12.33
CA GLY A 289 17.13 -18.25 13.12
C GLY A 289 15.91 -18.16 14.06
N VAL A 290 14.92 -17.33 13.73
CA VAL A 290 13.74 -17.08 14.58
C VAL A 290 12.51 -17.77 13.99
N ASN A 291 11.87 -18.66 14.74
CA ASN A 291 10.59 -19.30 14.41
C ASN A 291 9.71 -19.34 15.69
N GLY A 292 8.42 -19.69 15.58
CA GLY A 292 7.52 -19.79 16.73
C GLY A 292 6.98 -18.47 17.26
N ARG A 293 7.26 -17.37 16.54
CA ARG A 293 6.83 -16.00 16.82
C ARG A 293 5.67 -15.61 15.91
N ASN A 294 4.89 -14.60 16.31
CA ASN A 294 3.79 -14.10 15.48
C ASN A 294 4.35 -13.26 14.32
N PHE A 295 4.29 -13.78 13.10
CA PHE A 295 4.72 -13.06 11.90
C PHE A 295 3.50 -12.57 11.13
N VAL A 296 3.41 -11.27 10.85
CA VAL A 296 2.28 -10.70 10.11
C VAL A 296 2.73 -10.24 8.73
N LEU A 297 2.09 -10.76 7.69
CA LEU A 297 2.34 -10.43 6.29
C LEU A 297 1.25 -9.49 5.79
N ILE A 298 1.63 -8.32 5.28
CA ILE A 298 0.68 -7.37 4.70
C ILE A 298 0.52 -7.66 3.21
N LEU A 299 -0.67 -8.12 2.80
CA LEU A 299 -1.01 -8.21 1.39
C LEU A 299 -1.80 -6.97 0.97
N THR A 300 -1.15 -6.11 0.19
CA THR A 300 -1.61 -4.76 -0.17
C THR A 300 -2.71 -4.72 -1.24
N GLY A 301 -2.97 -5.84 -1.92
CA GLY A 301 -4.04 -6.00 -2.90
C GLY A 301 -4.05 -7.38 -3.56
N GLY A 302 -5.12 -7.68 -4.29
CA GLY A 302 -5.34 -8.98 -4.92
C GLY A 302 -6.74 -9.13 -5.51
N LEU A 303 -7.09 -10.34 -5.95
CA LEU A 303 -8.38 -10.65 -6.57
C LEU A 303 -9.38 -11.18 -5.55
N LYS A 304 -10.59 -10.61 -5.50
CA LYS A 304 -11.72 -11.13 -4.72
C LYS A 304 -12.49 -12.15 -5.57
N ASP A 305 -12.65 -13.38 -5.07
CA ASP A 305 -13.50 -14.45 -5.61
C ASP A 305 -13.34 -14.79 -7.11
N GLY A 306 -12.09 -14.92 -7.58
CA GLY A 306 -11.80 -15.53 -8.89
C GLY A 306 -12.23 -14.72 -10.11
N LYS A 307 -12.77 -13.50 -9.96
CA LYS A 307 -12.97 -12.55 -11.04
C LYS A 307 -11.81 -11.57 -11.08
N SER A 308 -11.03 -11.64 -12.15
CA SER A 308 -10.05 -10.62 -12.51
C SER A 308 -10.78 -9.26 -12.63
N PRO A 309 -10.26 -8.12 -12.11
CA PRO A 309 -10.50 -6.87 -12.80
C PRO A 309 -9.96 -7.13 -14.21
N ASN A 310 -10.77 -6.86 -15.24
CA ASN A 310 -10.35 -7.01 -16.62
C ASN A 310 -9.10 -6.14 -16.84
N LEU A 311 -7.92 -6.74 -16.71
CA LEU A 311 -6.68 -6.24 -17.26
C LEU A 311 -6.74 -6.59 -18.75
N GLY A 312 -7.56 -5.81 -19.46
CA GLY A 312 -7.54 -5.76 -20.92
C GLY A 312 -6.27 -5.09 -21.40
#